data_AF-A0A9Q0MTQ3-F1
#
_entry.id   AF-A0A9Q0MTQ3-F1
#
_cell.length_a   1.000
_cell.length_b   1.000
_cell.length_c   1.000
_cell.angle_alpha   90.00
_cell.angle_beta   90.00
_cell.angle_gamma   90.00
#
_symmetry.space_group_name_H-M   'P 1'
#
loop_
_entity.id
_entity.type
_entity.pdbx_description
1 polymer ?
#
loop_
_entity_poly.entity_id
_entity_poly.type
_entity_poly.pdbx_seq_one_letter_code
_entity_poly.pdbx_strand_id
1 'polypeptide(L)'
;MGLFVYLFAYCLSVICVYGNPYTLLLDFNKITDVPSEFNTCPYFKLFTIKSYTDTPLEPFRSDSQTYLSISEYNMWTCLSTKTRFTLNENAKLKLAINLISASNDSVVYVNIGDLDSAYEALVLETGPTNGWKELSNTFEKPLLNAKLYVQVYIPPSSSLAIEYVQITNGETTEAPTEP
;
A
#
# COMPACT_ATOMS: atom_id res chain seq x y z
N MET A 1 49.56 26.00 39.51
CA MET A 1 48.64 24.91 39.90
C MET A 1 47.25 25.35 39.48
N GLY A 2 46.52 24.74 38.55
CA GLY A 2 46.78 23.59 37.69
C GLY A 2 46.02 23.76 36.36
N LEU A 3 46.52 23.07 35.34
CA LEU A 3 45.90 22.85 34.03
C LEU A 3 44.53 22.16 34.19
N PHE A 4 43.58 22.44 33.30
CA PHE A 4 42.99 21.41 32.44
C PHE A 4 42.36 22.06 31.19
N VAL A 5 42.80 21.55 30.04
CA VAL A 5 42.32 21.85 28.68
C VAL A 5 41.48 20.64 28.24
N TYR A 6 40.28 20.88 27.72
CA TYR A 6 39.46 20.00 26.86
C TYR A 6 38.60 20.98 26.03
N LEU A 7 38.68 21.19 24.72
CA LEU A 7 38.96 20.41 23.51
C LEU A 7 38.00 19.23 23.26
N PHE A 8 37.26 19.38 22.14
CA PHE A 8 36.34 18.44 21.46
C PHE A 8 34.95 18.28 22.11
N ALA A 9 33.84 18.20 21.39
CA ALA A 9 33.55 18.24 19.95
C ALA A 9 32.05 18.52 19.76
N TYR A 10 31.74 19.01 18.56
CA TYR A 10 30.43 18.94 17.92
C TYR A 10 29.74 17.58 18.12
N CYS A 11 28.46 17.59 18.49
CA CYS A 11 27.48 16.66 17.94
C CYS A 11 26.10 17.31 18.10
N LEU A 12 25.70 18.08 17.09
CA LEU A 12 24.58 17.72 16.24
C LEU A 12 23.35 17.34 17.06
N SER A 13 22.43 18.30 17.15
CA SER A 13 21.00 18.09 17.27
C SER A 13 20.49 17.20 16.13
N VAL A 14 20.80 15.90 16.19
CA VAL A 14 19.98 14.87 15.56
C VAL A 14 18.97 14.52 16.63
N ILE A 15 17.83 15.21 16.57
CA ILE A 15 16.61 14.64 17.12
C ILE A 15 16.35 13.41 16.25
N CYS A 16 16.88 12.26 16.66
CA CYS A 16 16.38 10.99 16.16
C CYS A 16 14.94 10.91 16.62
N VAL A 17 14.01 11.23 15.72
CA VAL A 17 12.59 10.91 15.88
C VAL A 17 12.48 9.39 15.74
N TYR A 18 12.86 8.68 16.81
CA TYR A 18 12.53 7.27 16.98
C TYR A 18 11.07 7.17 17.40
N GLY A 19 10.28 6.39 16.67
CA GLY A 19 8.97 5.93 17.13
C GLY A 19 7.74 6.55 16.47
N ASN A 20 7.77 6.87 15.17
CA ASN A 20 6.53 6.92 14.40
C ASN A 20 6.44 5.65 13.55
N PRO A 21 5.55 4.69 13.85
CA PRO A 21 5.21 3.68 12.87
C PRO A 21 4.52 4.43 11.74
N TYR A 22 5.27 4.78 10.70
CA TYR A 22 4.68 5.38 9.51
C TYR A 22 3.70 4.36 8.93
N THR A 23 2.42 4.55 9.21
CA THR A 23 1.33 3.83 8.58
C THR A 23 0.93 4.58 7.33
N LEU A 24 1.16 3.97 6.17
CA LEU A 24 0.50 4.43 4.96
C LEU A 24 -0.89 3.77 4.91
N LEU A 25 -1.93 4.58 4.96
CA LEU A 25 -3.30 4.11 4.78
C LEU A 25 -3.89 4.80 3.55
N LEU A 26 -4.19 4.00 2.53
CA LEU A 26 -5.05 4.38 1.42
C LEU A 26 -6.47 3.92 1.76
N ASP A 27 -7.23 4.81 2.40
CA ASP A 27 -8.62 4.55 2.77
C ASP A 27 -9.54 5.13 1.69
N PHE A 28 -10.09 4.29 0.81
CA PHE A 28 -10.91 4.75 -0.31
C PHE A 28 -12.30 5.26 0.11
N ASN A 29 -12.64 5.17 1.40
CA ASN A 29 -13.77 5.87 1.99
C ASN A 29 -13.48 7.37 2.20
N LYS A 30 -12.20 7.74 2.30
CA LYS A 30 -11.74 9.12 2.58
C LYS A 30 -11.15 9.81 1.35
N ILE A 31 -10.82 9.05 0.32
CA ILE A 31 -10.25 9.54 -0.93
C ILE A 31 -11.39 9.93 -1.87
N THR A 32 -11.49 11.22 -2.17
CA THR A 32 -12.54 11.76 -3.04
C THR A 32 -12.12 11.89 -4.50
N ASP A 33 -10.81 11.88 -4.79
CA ASP A 33 -10.28 12.06 -6.16
C ASP A 33 -8.98 11.26 -6.39
N VAL A 34 -9.09 10.17 -7.16
CA VAL A 34 -7.96 9.26 -7.48
C VAL A 34 -6.80 10.00 -8.18
N PRO A 35 -7.04 10.80 -9.24
CA PRO A 35 -6.01 11.65 -9.86
C PRO A 35 -5.20 12.53 -8.91
N SER A 36 -5.76 12.96 -7.78
CA SER A 36 -5.07 13.85 -6.85
C SER A 36 -4.00 13.12 -6.03
N GLU A 37 -4.24 11.87 -5.65
CA GLU A 37 -3.37 11.09 -4.76
C GLU A 37 -2.48 10.09 -5.50
N PHE A 38 -2.87 9.69 -6.71
CA PHE A 38 -2.23 8.61 -7.44
C PHE A 38 -1.77 9.01 -8.84
N ASN A 39 -0.72 8.34 -9.32
CA ASN A 39 -0.38 8.32 -10.73
C ASN A 39 -0.93 7.05 -11.36
N THR A 40 -1.50 7.22 -12.54
CA THR A 40 -1.95 6.13 -13.39
C THR A 40 -0.73 5.62 -14.14
N CYS A 41 -0.49 4.32 -14.11
CA CYS A 41 0.67 3.77 -14.79
C CYS A 41 0.46 3.90 -16.32
N PRO A 42 1.51 4.14 -17.12
CA PRO A 42 1.38 4.33 -18.56
C PRO A 42 0.66 3.13 -19.22
N TYR A 43 -0.26 3.39 -20.16
CA TYR A 43 -0.98 2.38 -20.96
C TYR A 43 -2.03 1.53 -20.24
N PHE A 44 -2.40 1.86 -19.00
CA PHE A 44 -3.40 1.12 -18.23
C PHE A 44 -4.69 1.92 -17.98
N LYS A 45 -5.83 1.24 -17.85
CA LYS A 45 -7.12 1.87 -17.52
C LYS A 45 -7.14 2.42 -16.10
N LEU A 46 -8.12 3.30 -15.83
CA LEU A 46 -8.23 4.04 -14.59
C LEU A 46 -9.09 3.30 -13.57
N PHE A 47 -8.61 3.26 -12.33
CA PHE A 47 -9.47 3.03 -11.18
C PHE A 47 -10.40 4.23 -10.97
N THR A 48 -11.59 3.98 -10.44
CA THR A 48 -12.55 5.03 -10.07
C THR A 48 -13.10 4.80 -8.67
N ILE A 49 -13.52 5.86 -7.99
CA ILE A 49 -14.24 5.73 -6.72
C ILE A 49 -15.73 5.54 -7.02
N LYS A 50 -16.36 4.57 -6.35
CA LYS A 50 -17.81 4.34 -6.41
C LYS A 50 -18.43 4.40 -5.02
N SER A 51 -19.69 4.82 -4.96
CA SER A 51 -20.51 4.78 -3.75
C SER A 51 -21.15 3.40 -3.57
N TYR A 52 -21.21 2.92 -2.32
CA TYR A 52 -21.98 1.72 -1.97
C TYR A 52 -23.49 1.90 -2.14
N THR A 53 -24.00 3.14 -2.14
CA THR A 53 -25.42 3.43 -2.36
C THR A 53 -25.92 3.07 -3.76
N ASP A 54 -25.00 2.96 -4.73
CA ASP A 54 -25.31 2.78 -6.15
C ASP A 54 -25.05 1.35 -6.64
N THR A 55 -24.80 0.43 -5.72
CA THR A 55 -24.40 -0.96 -5.99
C THR A 55 -25.07 -1.93 -5.02
N PRO A 56 -25.33 -3.18 -5.41
CA PRO A 56 -25.79 -4.23 -4.49
C PRO A 56 -24.68 -4.78 -3.58
N LEU A 57 -23.46 -4.26 -3.69
CA LEU A 57 -22.32 -4.68 -2.87
C LEU A 57 -22.42 -4.04 -1.49
N GLU A 58 -22.45 -4.86 -0.43
CA GLU A 58 -22.34 -4.38 0.95
C GLU A 58 -20.89 -4.00 1.29
N PRO A 59 -20.65 -2.99 2.14
CA PRO A 59 -19.30 -2.56 2.51
C PRO A 59 -18.59 -3.56 3.42
N PHE A 60 -17.25 -3.55 3.42
CA PHE A 60 -16.46 -4.38 4.33
C PHE A 60 -16.49 -3.83 5.76
N ARG A 61 -16.26 -2.52 5.92
CA ARG A 61 -16.49 -1.80 7.18
C ARG A 61 -17.85 -1.13 7.16
N SER A 62 -18.60 -1.23 8.26
CA SER A 62 -19.98 -0.74 8.33
C SER A 62 -20.15 0.77 8.13
N ASP A 63 -19.08 1.55 8.27
CA ASP A 63 -19.06 3.01 8.09
C ASP A 63 -18.54 3.45 6.70
N SER A 64 -18.14 2.50 5.85
CA SER A 64 -17.66 2.80 4.50
C SER A 64 -18.81 3.19 3.56
N GLN A 65 -18.64 4.33 2.90
CA GLN A 65 -19.54 4.90 1.90
C GLN A 65 -19.03 4.70 0.49
N THR A 66 -17.70 4.68 0.31
CA THR A 66 -17.08 4.55 -1.01
C THR A 66 -15.97 3.50 -1.04
N TYR A 67 -15.66 3.04 -2.24
CA TYR A 67 -14.60 2.08 -2.52
C TYR A 67 -13.95 2.34 -3.87
N LEU A 68 -12.73 1.84 -4.05
CA LEU A 68 -12.04 1.87 -5.33
C LEU A 68 -12.54 0.71 -6.20
N SER A 69 -12.98 1.03 -7.42
CA SER A 69 -13.53 0.08 -8.35
C SER A 69 -12.77 0.07 -9.66
N ILE A 70 -12.79 -1.09 -10.30
CA ILE A 70 -12.50 -1.26 -11.71
C ILE A 70 -13.61 -2.14 -12.30
N SER A 71 -14.38 -1.58 -13.23
CA SER A 71 -15.48 -2.29 -13.89
C SER A 71 -15.32 -2.40 -15.40
N GLU A 72 -14.20 -1.94 -15.97
CA GLU A 72 -14.05 -1.84 -17.42
C GLU A 72 -12.86 -2.60 -18.02
N TYR A 73 -13.21 -3.75 -18.62
CA TYR A 73 -12.62 -4.50 -19.75
C TYR A 73 -11.15 -4.97 -19.70
N ASN A 74 -10.99 -6.30 -19.65
CA ASN A 74 -9.97 -7.14 -20.33
C ASN A 74 -8.54 -6.61 -20.48
N MET A 75 -8.04 -5.89 -19.49
CA MET A 75 -6.69 -5.38 -19.49
C MET A 75 -6.20 -5.19 -18.08
N TRP A 76 -4.88 -5.10 -18.00
CA TRP A 76 -4.21 -4.68 -16.79
C TRP A 76 -4.61 -3.25 -16.43
N THR A 77 -4.73 -2.99 -15.13
CA THR A 77 -4.99 -1.68 -14.56
C THR A 77 -4.02 -1.44 -13.42
N CYS A 78 -3.52 -0.23 -13.29
CA CYS A 78 -2.44 0.08 -12.37
C CYS A 78 -2.59 1.45 -11.75
N LEU A 79 -2.48 1.48 -10.43
CA LEU A 79 -2.47 2.67 -9.59
C LEU A 79 -1.13 2.74 -8.87
N SER A 80 -0.55 3.92 -8.73
CA SER A 80 0.66 4.11 -7.92
C SER A 80 0.58 5.34 -7.03
N THR A 81 1.15 5.26 -5.82
CA THR A 81 1.22 6.43 -4.94
C THR A 81 2.13 7.50 -5.54
N LYS A 82 1.71 8.77 -5.41
CA LYS A 82 2.58 9.91 -5.79
C LYS A 82 3.75 10.06 -4.81
N THR A 83 3.46 9.93 -3.52
CA THR A 83 4.43 10.02 -2.44
C THR A 83 5.22 8.73 -2.31
N ARG A 84 6.47 8.89 -1.88
CA ARG A 84 7.36 7.80 -1.51
C ARG A 84 7.40 7.67 0.01
N PHE A 85 7.68 6.48 0.50
CA PHE A 85 7.72 6.16 1.92
C PHE A 85 8.82 5.15 2.23
N THR A 86 9.14 5.01 3.52
CA THR A 86 10.14 4.05 4.00
C THR A 86 9.46 2.87 4.69
N LEU A 87 9.85 1.67 4.29
CA LEU A 87 9.46 0.41 4.93
C LEU A 87 10.64 -0.20 5.68
N ASN A 88 10.37 -0.74 6.86
CA ASN A 88 11.31 -1.59 7.57
C ASN A 88 11.08 -3.07 7.26
N GLU A 89 12.03 -3.90 7.68
CA GLU A 89 11.77 -5.31 7.89
C GLU A 89 10.59 -5.48 8.86
N ASN A 90 9.73 -6.47 8.60
CA ASN A 90 8.48 -6.72 9.32
C ASN A 90 7.34 -5.73 9.06
N ALA A 91 7.48 -4.83 8.08
CA ALA A 91 6.34 -4.05 7.61
C ALA A 91 5.22 -4.98 7.14
N LYS A 92 3.96 -4.66 7.49
CA LYS A 92 2.78 -5.46 7.15
C LYS A 92 1.91 -4.72 6.16
N LEU A 93 1.59 -5.39 5.05
CA LEU A 93 0.56 -5.00 4.11
C LEU A 93 -0.77 -5.64 4.51
N LYS A 94 -1.85 -4.86 4.43
CA LYS A 94 -3.24 -5.32 4.50
C LYS A 94 -4.05 -4.71 3.36
N LEU A 95 -4.96 -5.48 2.81
CA LEU A 95 -5.80 -5.09 1.69
C LEU A 95 -7.18 -5.73 1.85
N ALA A 96 -8.25 -4.95 1.89
CA ALA A 96 -9.61 -5.47 1.81
C ALA A 96 -10.10 -5.42 0.36
N ILE A 97 -10.41 -6.59 -0.23
CA ILE A 97 -10.94 -6.69 -1.59
C ILE A 97 -12.20 -7.54 -1.68
N ASN A 98 -12.99 -7.28 -2.71
CA ASN A 98 -14.00 -8.19 -3.23
C ASN A 98 -13.84 -8.31 -4.74
N LEU A 99 -13.42 -9.49 -5.21
CA LEU A 99 -13.18 -9.81 -6.60
C LEU A 99 -14.26 -10.75 -7.11
N ILE A 100 -15.23 -10.18 -7.81
CA ILE A 100 -16.31 -10.91 -8.47
C ILE A 100 -15.80 -11.28 -9.86
N SER A 101 -15.35 -12.53 -10.04
CA SER A 101 -14.79 -12.99 -11.30
C SER A 101 -15.52 -14.22 -11.85
N ALA A 102 -15.75 -14.25 -13.15
CA ALA A 102 -16.31 -15.41 -13.85
C ALA A 102 -15.26 -16.51 -14.11
N SER A 103 -13.96 -16.22 -13.96
CA SER A 103 -12.88 -17.19 -14.13
C SER A 103 -11.78 -17.04 -13.07
N ASN A 104 -10.91 -18.04 -12.98
CA ASN A 104 -9.75 -18.06 -12.08
C ASN A 104 -8.57 -17.24 -12.63
N ASP A 105 -8.71 -16.62 -13.80
CA ASP A 105 -7.63 -15.88 -14.46
C ASP A 105 -7.47 -14.45 -13.92
N SER A 106 -8.37 -13.99 -13.06
CA SER A 106 -8.20 -12.70 -12.37
C SER A 106 -7.01 -12.76 -11.42
N VAL A 107 -6.20 -11.71 -11.40
CA VAL A 107 -5.05 -11.61 -10.50
C VAL A 107 -4.92 -10.20 -9.95
N VAL A 108 -4.72 -10.11 -8.64
CA VAL A 108 -4.44 -8.85 -7.93
C VAL A 108 -3.02 -8.90 -7.39
N TYR A 109 -2.21 -7.95 -7.87
CA TYR A 109 -0.85 -7.70 -7.43
C TYR A 109 -0.80 -6.42 -6.63
N VAL A 110 -0.07 -6.46 -5.53
CA VAL A 110 0.36 -5.25 -4.84
C VAL A 110 1.87 -5.24 -4.85
N ASN A 111 2.45 -4.46 -5.75
CA ASN A 111 3.89 -4.37 -5.89
C ASN A 111 4.38 -3.18 -5.07
N ILE A 112 5.43 -3.40 -4.29
CA ILE A 112 6.12 -2.31 -3.61
C ILE A 112 7.57 -2.36 -4.03
N GLY A 113 8.09 -1.22 -4.45
CA GLY A 113 9.47 -1.16 -4.91
C GLY A 113 10.02 0.25 -4.94
N ASP A 114 11.33 0.33 -4.92
CA ASP A 114 12.06 1.50 -5.38
C ASP A 114 12.16 1.41 -6.91
N LEU A 115 12.01 2.51 -7.65
CA LEU A 115 12.11 2.48 -9.11
C LEU A 115 13.51 2.03 -9.59
N ASP A 116 14.51 2.11 -8.70
CA ASP A 116 15.91 1.79 -8.94
C ASP A 116 16.31 0.37 -8.51
N SER A 117 15.41 -0.39 -7.86
CA SER A 117 15.62 -1.80 -7.49
C SER A 117 14.49 -2.68 -8.02
N ALA A 118 14.77 -3.98 -8.21
CA ALA A 118 13.78 -4.91 -8.74
C ALA A 118 12.47 -4.83 -7.92
N TYR A 119 11.33 -4.66 -8.61
CA TYR A 119 10.01 -4.72 -7.97
C TYR A 119 9.85 -6.06 -7.28
N GLU A 120 9.60 -6.07 -5.97
CA GLU A 120 9.08 -7.26 -5.34
C GLU A 120 7.59 -7.33 -5.66
N ALA A 121 7.27 -8.15 -6.65
CA ALA A 121 5.90 -8.35 -7.06
C ALA A 121 5.22 -9.33 -6.10
N LEU A 122 4.33 -8.81 -5.26
CA LEU A 122 3.56 -9.64 -4.35
C LEU A 122 2.18 -9.94 -4.96
N VAL A 123 1.98 -11.20 -5.31
CA VAL A 123 0.67 -11.75 -5.66
C VAL A 123 -0.13 -11.92 -4.39
N LEU A 124 -1.25 -11.20 -4.25
CA LEU A 124 -2.10 -11.32 -3.09
C LEU A 124 -3.30 -12.25 -3.32
N GLU A 125 -3.86 -12.27 -4.53
CA GLU A 125 -4.99 -13.13 -4.87
C GLU A 125 -4.98 -13.54 -6.33
N THR A 126 -5.37 -14.80 -6.58
CA THR A 126 -5.73 -15.33 -7.89
C THR A 126 -7.15 -15.89 -7.86
N GLY A 127 -7.94 -15.59 -8.88
CA GLY A 127 -9.33 -16.02 -8.99
C GLY A 127 -10.33 -15.22 -8.15
N PRO A 128 -11.62 -15.60 -8.19
CA PRO A 128 -12.68 -14.89 -7.49
C PRO A 128 -12.59 -15.05 -5.97
N THR A 129 -13.05 -14.04 -5.24
CA THR A 129 -13.27 -14.15 -3.80
C THR A 129 -14.73 -14.52 -3.48
N ASN A 130 -14.93 -15.22 -2.37
CA ASN A 130 -16.27 -15.47 -1.82
C ASN A 130 -16.71 -14.27 -0.95
N GLY A 131 -17.04 -13.15 -1.61
CA GLY A 131 -17.32 -11.88 -0.94
C GLY A 131 -16.05 -11.13 -0.55
N TRP A 132 -16.14 -10.31 0.49
CA TRP A 132 -14.98 -9.56 0.99
C TRP A 132 -13.94 -10.45 1.63
N LYS A 133 -12.67 -10.13 1.38
CA LYS A 133 -11.50 -10.81 1.95
C LYS A 133 -10.47 -9.77 2.37
N GLU A 134 -10.00 -9.86 3.61
CA GLU A 134 -8.77 -9.17 4.04
C GLU A 134 -7.59 -10.07 3.65
N LEU A 135 -6.69 -9.52 2.84
CA LEU A 135 -5.44 -10.12 2.44
C LEU A 135 -4.31 -9.42 3.20
N SER A 136 -3.29 -10.17 3.59
CA SER A 136 -2.16 -9.61 4.31
C SER A 136 -0.85 -10.25 3.89
N ASN A 137 0.23 -9.48 3.94
CA ASN A 137 1.58 -10.01 3.84
C ASN A 137 2.56 -9.22 4.70
N THR A 138 3.74 -9.80 4.95
CA THR A 138 4.84 -9.16 5.66
C THR A 138 6.04 -9.02 4.72
N PHE A 139 6.69 -7.86 4.75
CA PHE A 139 7.92 -7.62 4.00
C PHE A 139 9.12 -8.07 4.81
N GLU A 140 10.00 -8.84 4.18
CA GLU A 140 11.21 -9.38 4.80
C GLU A 140 12.41 -8.43 4.68
N LYS A 141 12.31 -7.41 3.81
CA LYS A 141 13.41 -6.48 3.51
C LYS A 141 12.96 -5.04 3.66
N PRO A 142 13.82 -4.16 4.21
CA PRO A 142 13.56 -2.74 4.27
C PRO A 142 13.64 -2.10 2.88
N LEU A 143 12.84 -1.06 2.66
CA LEU A 143 12.85 -0.24 1.44
C LEU A 143 12.83 1.24 1.83
N LEU A 144 13.91 1.97 1.53
CA LEU A 144 14.05 3.36 1.98
C LEU A 144 13.26 4.38 1.14
N ASN A 145 12.92 4.04 -0.10
CA ASN A 145 12.32 4.94 -1.08
C ASN A 145 11.19 4.23 -1.87
N ALA A 146 10.31 3.56 -1.13
CA ALA A 146 9.25 2.72 -1.68
C ALA A 146 8.12 3.54 -2.32
N LYS A 147 7.58 3.01 -3.42
CA LYS A 147 6.26 3.35 -3.95
C LYS A 147 5.37 2.12 -3.92
N LEU A 148 4.10 2.35 -3.61
CA LEU A 148 3.06 1.34 -3.71
C LEU A 148 2.46 1.37 -5.11
N TYR A 149 2.36 0.20 -5.72
CA TYR A 149 1.68 -0.03 -7.00
C TYR A 149 0.62 -1.11 -6.80
N VAL A 150 -0.63 -0.78 -7.07
CA VAL A 150 -1.72 -1.77 -7.13
C VAL A 150 -1.93 -2.09 -8.60
N GLN A 151 -1.61 -3.31 -8.99
CA GLN A 151 -1.75 -3.81 -10.37
C GLN A 151 -2.79 -4.93 -10.39
N VAL A 152 -3.75 -4.83 -11.28
CA VAL A 152 -4.87 -5.75 -11.33
C VAL A 152 -5.07 -6.19 -12.77
N TYR A 153 -5.25 -7.48 -12.96
CA TYR A 153 -5.80 -8.04 -14.19
C TYR A 153 -7.16 -8.67 -13.87
N ILE A 154 -8.22 -8.21 -14.53
CA ILE A 154 -9.54 -8.82 -14.46
C ILE A 154 -10.07 -9.13 -15.87
N PRO A 155 -10.52 -10.37 -16.13
CA PRO A 155 -11.17 -10.74 -17.37
C PRO A 155 -12.48 -9.96 -17.64
N PRO A 156 -13.04 -10.05 -18.86
CA PRO A 156 -14.36 -9.50 -19.16
C PRO A 156 -15.43 -10.04 -18.19
N SER A 157 -16.43 -9.21 -17.89
CA SER A 157 -17.54 -9.56 -16.99
C SER A 157 -17.14 -9.82 -15.53
N SER A 158 -15.89 -9.51 -15.16
CA SER A 158 -15.43 -9.48 -13.78
C SER A 158 -15.51 -8.05 -13.21
N SER A 159 -15.50 -7.92 -11.90
CA SER A 159 -15.49 -6.65 -11.18
C SER A 159 -14.64 -6.78 -9.92
N LEU A 160 -13.96 -5.68 -9.58
CA LEU A 160 -13.19 -5.60 -8.35
C LEU A 160 -13.61 -4.37 -7.56
N ALA A 161 -13.72 -4.57 -6.25
CA ALA A 161 -13.82 -3.54 -5.23
C ALA A 161 -12.63 -3.66 -4.28
N ILE A 162 -12.01 -2.53 -3.96
CA ILE A 162 -10.97 -2.41 -2.93
C ILE A 162 -11.42 -1.32 -1.96
N GLU A 163 -11.51 -1.65 -0.68
CA GLU A 163 -11.96 -0.66 0.32
C GLU A 163 -10.79 0.09 0.96
N TYR A 164 -9.68 -0.60 1.24
CA TYR A 164 -8.45 0.06 1.70
C TYR A 164 -7.22 -0.75 1.34
N VAL A 165 -6.09 -0.05 1.28
CA VAL A 165 -4.74 -0.62 1.35
C VAL A 165 -4.02 0.01 2.54
N GLN A 166 -3.47 -0.80 3.43
CA GLN A 166 -2.73 -0.31 4.59
C GLN A 166 -1.35 -0.95 4.63
N ILE A 167 -0.32 -0.15 4.83
CA ILE A 167 1.02 -0.62 5.14
C ILE A 167 1.42 -0.04 6.49
N THR A 168 1.88 -0.90 7.39
CA THR A 168 2.30 -0.49 8.74
C THR A 168 3.69 -1.05 9.00
N ASN A 169 4.65 -0.17 9.29
CA ASN A 169 5.98 -0.61 9.73
C ASN A 169 5.88 -1.41 11.04
N GLY A 170 6.66 -2.49 11.11
CA GLY A 170 6.77 -3.33 12.30
C GLY A 170 7.59 -2.66 13.40
N GLU A 171 7.63 -3.26 14.58
CA GLU A 171 8.62 -2.89 15.60
C GLU A 171 10.01 -3.34 15.11
N THR A 172 10.96 -2.41 14.97
CA THR A 172 12.36 -2.71 14.67
C THR A 172 13.01 -3.41 15.85
N THR A 173 13.66 -4.55 15.61
CA THR A 173 14.27 -5.40 16.65
C THR A 173 15.71 -5.00 17.02
N GLU A 174 16.28 -3.96 16.43
CA GLU A 174 17.61 -3.49 16.82
C GLU A 174 17.57 -2.85 18.22
N ALA A 175 17.98 -3.64 19.21
CA ALA A 175 18.38 -3.12 20.51
C ALA A 175 19.52 -2.11 20.32
N PRO A 176 19.55 -1.00 21.07
CA PRO A 176 20.63 -0.04 20.97
C PRO A 176 21.94 -0.73 21.36
N THR A 177 22.85 -0.90 20.40
CA THR A 177 24.26 -1.12 20.69
C THR A 177 24.79 0.20 21.23
N GLU A 178 24.81 0.32 22.55
CA GLU A 178 25.41 1.43 23.29
C GLU A 178 26.90 1.54 22.89
N PRO A 179 27.38 2.72 22.49
CA PRO A 179 28.79 2.95 22.16
C PRO A 179 29.72 2.95 23.39
#